data_AF-A0A542EBI3-F1
#
_entry.id   AF-A0A542EBI3-F1
#
_cell.length_a   1.000
_cell.length_b   1.000
_cell.length_c   1.000
_cell.angle_alpha   90.00
_cell.angle_beta   90.00
_cell.angle_gamma   90.00
#
_symmetry.space_group_name_H-M   'P 1'
#
loop_
_entity.id
_entity.type
_entity.pdbx_description
1 polymer ?
#
loop_
_entity_poly.entity_id
_entity_poly.type
_entity_poly.pdbx_seq_one_letter_code
_entity_poly.pdbx_strand_id
1 'polypeptide(L)'
;MGSPRSPTTGLPTPVRRAADPTFATTGSRPLVVTVGSIGLRSTVRPVGVDQDGLMQIPTDVTTAGWYRHGSSPGEGAGATVLAAHVDTATSGKGPWAALTRVRIGSEVVVQTSAGAVRYRTTSVNRIRKSGLDTANLFSSTGPERLHLVTCGGRFDPSTGHYDQNVVVVAQRISTS
;
A
#
# COMPACT_ATOMS: atom_id res chain seq x y z
N MET A 1 4.12 28.35 -27.07
CA MET A 1 4.93 27.77 -25.98
C MET A 1 3.96 27.11 -25.02
N GLY A 2 3.82 25.78 -25.07
CA GLY A 2 2.88 25.04 -24.21
C GLY A 2 3.65 24.29 -23.13
N SER A 3 3.33 24.53 -21.86
CA SER A 3 3.95 23.85 -20.72
C SER A 3 3.75 22.33 -20.80
N PRO A 4 4.75 21.50 -20.49
CA PRO A 4 4.55 20.05 -20.38
C PRO A 4 3.71 19.75 -19.13
N ARG A 5 2.63 18.99 -19.31
CA ARG A 5 1.83 18.43 -18.22
C ARG A 5 2.62 17.29 -17.58
N SER A 6 2.82 17.34 -16.27
CA SER A 6 3.42 16.24 -15.50
C SER A 6 2.55 14.97 -15.63
N PRO A 7 3.15 13.79 -15.84
CA PRO A 7 2.40 12.53 -15.79
C PRO A 7 1.98 12.23 -14.34
N THR A 8 0.68 12.07 -14.12
CA THR A 8 0.10 11.58 -12.87
C THR A 8 0.37 10.08 -12.78
N THR A 9 1.38 9.69 -12.01
CA THR A 9 1.72 8.27 -11.76
C THR A 9 0.79 7.69 -10.69
N GLY A 10 -0.46 7.36 -11.06
CA GLY A 10 -1.39 6.58 -10.24
C GLY A 10 -1.37 5.09 -10.61
N LEU A 11 -1.71 4.20 -9.67
CA LEU A 11 -1.94 2.77 -9.96
C LEU A 11 -3.29 2.61 -10.70
N PRO A 12 -3.35 2.05 -11.93
CA PRO A 12 -4.60 1.95 -12.68
C PRO A 12 -5.48 0.81 -12.15
N THR A 13 -6.30 1.09 -11.15
CA THR A 13 -7.40 0.23 -10.69
C THR A 13 -8.59 1.04 -10.15
N PRO A 14 -9.79 0.91 -10.73
CA PRO A 14 -10.99 1.57 -10.22
C PRO A 14 -11.38 0.96 -8.87
N VAL A 15 -11.33 1.76 -7.80
CA VAL A 15 -11.97 1.43 -6.51
C VAL A 15 -13.33 2.11 -6.47
N ARG A 16 -14.39 1.31 -6.42
CA ARG A 16 -15.77 1.82 -6.38
C ARG A 16 -15.97 2.61 -5.08
N ARG A 17 -16.47 3.85 -5.18
CA ARG A 17 -16.85 4.70 -4.04
C ARG A 17 -17.94 3.96 -3.24
N ALA A 18 -17.59 3.36 -2.11
CA ALA A 18 -18.57 2.99 -1.10
C ALA A 18 -19.08 4.26 -0.42
N ALA A 19 -20.37 4.31 -0.09
CA ALA A 19 -20.98 5.42 0.64
C ALA A 19 -20.20 5.69 1.94
N ASP A 20 -20.00 6.97 2.27
CA ASP A 20 -19.17 7.42 3.38
C ASP A 20 -19.62 6.77 4.70
N PRO A 21 -18.81 5.88 5.31
CA PRO A 21 -19.03 5.50 6.69
C PRO A 21 -18.69 6.73 7.54
N THR A 22 -19.65 7.20 8.34
CA THR A 22 -19.39 8.12 9.44
C THR A 22 -18.21 7.55 10.24
N PHE A 23 -17.12 8.30 10.28
CA PHE A 23 -15.89 7.91 10.95
C PHE A 23 -16.19 7.46 12.39
N ALA A 24 -15.91 6.20 12.71
CA ALA A 24 -15.49 5.91 14.07
C ALA A 24 -14.15 6.63 14.25
N THR A 25 -14.13 7.68 15.08
CA THR A 25 -12.94 8.46 15.45
C THR A 25 -11.91 7.65 16.28
N THR A 26 -11.95 6.32 16.18
CA THR A 26 -11.18 5.34 16.96
C THR A 26 -10.31 4.44 16.08
N GLY A 27 -10.21 4.73 14.77
CA GLY A 27 -9.31 4.01 13.86
C GLY A 27 -7.84 4.40 14.07
N SER A 28 -6.99 3.43 14.40
CA SER A 28 -5.57 3.63 14.69
C SER A 28 -4.77 4.06 13.45
N ARG A 29 -4.62 5.37 13.24
CA ARG A 29 -3.97 5.91 12.04
C ARG A 29 -2.53 5.41 11.92
N PRO A 30 -2.13 4.77 10.80
CA PRO A 30 -0.75 4.34 10.60
C PRO A 30 0.17 5.56 10.41
N LEU A 31 1.32 5.52 11.07
CA LEU A 31 2.33 6.58 11.05
C LEU A 31 3.63 6.11 10.43
N VAL A 32 4.05 4.88 10.74
CA VAL A 32 5.28 4.26 10.22
C VAL A 32 5.05 2.78 9.98
N VAL A 33 5.50 2.26 8.84
CA VAL A 33 5.59 0.83 8.58
C VAL A 33 7.05 0.40 8.55
N THR A 34 7.35 -0.74 9.16
CA THR A 34 8.69 -1.35 9.19
C THR A 34 8.62 -2.83 8.86
N VAL A 35 9.54 -3.29 8.01
CA VAL A 35 9.80 -4.70 7.73
C VAL A 35 11.30 -4.94 7.92
N GLY A 36 11.67 -5.37 9.13
CA GLY A 36 13.07 -5.46 9.56
C GLY A 36 13.92 -6.39 8.68
N SER A 37 13.35 -7.51 8.24
CA SER A 37 14.05 -8.53 7.44
C SER A 37 14.56 -8.03 6.08
N ILE A 38 14.04 -6.91 5.59
CA ILE A 38 14.45 -6.30 4.31
C ILE A 38 14.95 -4.86 4.47
N GLY A 39 15.09 -4.36 5.70
CA GLY A 39 15.50 -2.99 6.01
C GLY A 39 14.49 -1.92 5.57
N LEU A 40 13.22 -2.29 5.34
CA LEU A 40 12.19 -1.33 4.93
C LEU A 40 11.69 -0.56 6.15
N ARG A 41 11.77 0.76 6.08
CA ARG A 41 11.09 1.69 6.99
C ARG A 41 10.53 2.84 6.15
N SER A 42 9.26 3.19 6.37
CA SER A 42 8.58 4.24 5.61
C SER A 42 7.56 4.95 6.48
N THR A 43 7.49 6.28 6.37
CA THR A 43 6.41 7.07 6.96
C THR A 43 5.11 6.79 6.22
N VAL A 44 3.96 6.98 6.87
CA VAL A 44 2.65 6.70 6.29
C VAL A 44 1.77 7.94 6.37
N ARG A 45 1.07 8.23 5.27
CA ARG A 45 0.10 9.34 5.19
C ARG A 45 -1.25 8.83 4.69
N PRO A 46 -2.38 9.38 5.19
CA PRO A 46 -3.69 9.05 4.66
C PRO A 46 -3.84 9.59 3.24
N VAL A 47 -4.36 8.75 2.33
CA VAL A 47 -4.62 9.08 0.93
C VAL A 47 -6.04 8.67 0.53
N GLY A 48 -6.59 9.35 -0.47
CA GLY A 48 -7.87 9.03 -1.06
C GLY A 48 -7.71 8.37 -2.42
N VAL A 49 -8.69 8.60 -3.29
CA VAL A 49 -8.61 8.29 -4.72
C VAL A 49 -8.49 9.56 -5.54
N ASP A 50 -7.87 9.48 -6.72
CA ASP A 50 -7.87 10.55 -7.71
C ASP A 50 -9.17 10.58 -8.55
N GLN A 51 -9.19 11.40 -9.59
CA GLN A 51 -10.36 11.59 -10.47
C GLN A 51 -10.71 10.34 -11.27
N ASP A 52 -9.75 9.45 -11.51
CA ASP A 52 -9.93 8.19 -12.23
C ASP A 52 -10.30 7.04 -11.28
N GLY A 53 -10.48 7.35 -9.98
CA GLY A 53 -10.83 6.38 -8.96
C GLY A 53 -9.65 5.51 -8.53
N LEU A 54 -8.42 5.98 -8.73
CA LEU A 54 -7.19 5.28 -8.39
C LEU A 54 -6.68 5.70 -7.02
N MET A 55 -6.17 4.76 -6.23
CA MET A 55 -5.52 5.11 -4.96
C MET A 55 -4.34 6.06 -5.23
N GLN A 56 -4.38 7.22 -4.58
CA GLN A 56 -3.29 8.20 -4.68
C GLN A 56 -2.04 7.65 -3.99
N ILE A 57 -0.86 7.87 -4.56
CA ILE A 57 0.43 7.50 -3.96
C ILE A 57 1.25 8.78 -3.72
N PRO A 58 1.83 8.98 -2.53
CA PRO A 58 2.72 10.11 -2.28
C PRO A 58 3.94 10.10 -3.23
N THR A 59 4.33 11.28 -3.72
CA THR A 59 5.46 11.43 -4.67
C THR A 59 6.83 11.20 -4.03
N ASP A 60 6.93 11.38 -2.71
CA ASP A 60 8.13 11.05 -1.94
C ASP A 60 8.26 9.53 -1.79
N VAL A 61 9.35 8.98 -2.35
CA VAL A 61 9.66 7.54 -2.35
C VAL A 61 9.84 6.95 -0.95
N THR A 62 10.08 7.78 0.07
CA THR A 62 10.23 7.34 1.47
C THR A 62 8.89 7.31 2.23
N THR A 63 7.82 7.85 1.63
CA THR A 63 6.49 7.96 2.22
C THR A 63 5.49 7.03 1.52
N ALA A 64 4.77 6.23 2.31
CA ALA A 64 3.67 5.40 1.85
C ALA A 64 2.31 6.08 2.03
N GLY A 65 1.38 5.79 1.13
CA GLY A 65 -0.03 6.13 1.27
C GLY A 65 -0.81 5.01 1.96
N TRP A 66 -1.66 5.34 2.92
CA TRP A 66 -2.68 4.47 3.48
C TRP A 66 -4.06 4.83 2.91
N TYR A 67 -4.76 3.85 2.36
CA TYR A 67 -6.12 4.06 1.84
C TYR A 67 -7.09 4.31 2.99
N ARG A 68 -7.43 5.59 3.22
CA ARG A 68 -8.17 6.05 4.41
C ARG A 68 -9.64 5.60 4.48
N HIS A 69 -10.18 5.04 3.39
CA HIS A 69 -11.54 4.52 3.34
C HIS A 69 -11.58 2.99 3.56
N GLY A 70 -10.42 2.35 3.72
CA GLY A 70 -10.30 0.96 4.15
C GLY A 70 -10.16 0.83 5.67
N SER A 71 -9.85 -0.38 6.14
CA SER A 71 -9.66 -0.64 7.57
C SER A 71 -8.40 0.05 8.10
N SER A 72 -8.44 0.40 9.39
CA SER A 72 -7.26 0.82 10.14
C SER A 72 -6.46 -0.40 10.61
N PRO A 73 -5.13 -0.27 10.80
CA PRO A 73 -4.36 -1.31 11.46
C PRO A 73 -4.94 -1.66 12.83
N GLY A 74 -5.16 -2.94 13.12
CA GLY A 74 -5.70 -3.41 14.41
C GLY A 74 -7.21 -3.27 14.57
N GLU A 75 -7.95 -2.90 13.53
CA GLU A 75 -9.42 -2.77 13.56
C GLU A 75 -10.15 -4.09 13.82
N GLY A 76 -9.50 -5.25 13.58
CA GLY A 76 -10.09 -6.57 13.78
C GLY A 76 -10.81 -7.15 12.55
N ALA A 77 -11.09 -6.34 11.52
CA ALA A 77 -11.72 -6.80 10.28
C ALA A 77 -11.30 -5.99 9.05
N GLY A 78 -11.43 -6.59 7.87
CA GLY A 78 -11.17 -5.94 6.58
C GLY A 78 -9.69 -5.68 6.27
N ALA A 79 -9.45 -5.00 5.15
CA ALA A 79 -8.14 -4.77 4.59
C ALA A 79 -7.61 -3.37 4.91
N THR A 80 -6.44 -3.32 5.55
CA THR A 80 -5.58 -2.13 5.58
C THR A 80 -4.66 -2.16 4.37
N VAL A 81 -4.69 -1.13 3.51
CA VAL A 81 -3.87 -1.07 2.30
C VAL A 81 -2.85 0.06 2.39
N LEU A 82 -1.56 -0.29 2.29
CA LEU A 82 -0.44 0.62 2.22
C LEU A 82 0.26 0.49 0.87
N ALA A 83 0.50 1.60 0.18
CA ALA A 83 1.15 1.62 -1.12
C ALA A 83 2.21 2.71 -1.23
N ALA A 84 3.32 2.43 -1.92
CA ALA A 84 4.32 3.44 -2.25
C ALA A 84 5.02 3.16 -3.58
N HIS A 85 5.64 4.19 -4.14
CA HIS A 85 6.48 4.06 -5.32
C HIS A 85 7.73 3.21 -5.05
N VAL A 86 8.14 2.45 -6.06
CA VAL A 86 9.37 1.66 -6.03
C VAL A 86 10.60 2.55 -6.25
N ASP A 87 10.44 3.57 -7.08
CA ASP A 87 11.41 4.61 -7.41
C ASP A 87 10.70 5.87 -7.94
N THR A 88 11.45 6.94 -8.11
CA THR A 88 11.06 8.10 -8.93
C THR A 88 12.23 8.55 -9.78
N ALA A 89 11.94 9.28 -10.86
CA ALA A 89 12.96 9.86 -11.73
C ALA A 89 13.93 10.80 -10.98
N THR A 90 13.46 11.47 -9.92
CA THR A 90 14.24 12.46 -9.17
C THR A 90 15.02 11.85 -8.01
N SER A 91 14.51 10.80 -7.37
CA SER A 91 15.05 10.28 -6.10
C SER A 91 15.64 8.87 -6.24
N GLY A 92 15.49 8.22 -7.40
CA GLY A 92 15.90 6.84 -7.58
C GLY A 92 15.07 5.87 -6.75
N LYS A 93 15.64 4.69 -6.44
CA LYS A 93 14.94 3.62 -5.73
C LYS A 93 14.63 3.97 -4.29
N GLY A 94 13.37 3.82 -3.91
CA GLY A 94 12.89 3.99 -2.53
C GLY A 94 12.98 2.72 -1.69
N PRO A 95 12.66 2.81 -0.37
CA PRO A 95 12.67 1.67 0.54
C PRO A 95 11.74 0.53 0.09
N TRP A 96 10.64 0.85 -0.60
CA TRP A 96 9.66 -0.14 -1.06
C TRP A 96 10.16 -1.02 -2.21
N ALA A 97 11.25 -0.66 -2.90
CA ALA A 97 11.94 -1.57 -3.82
C ALA A 97 12.38 -2.88 -3.15
N ALA A 98 12.61 -2.86 -1.84
CA ALA A 98 12.97 -4.02 -1.04
C ALA A 98 11.82 -5.02 -0.87
N LEU A 99 10.56 -4.64 -1.12
CA LEU A 99 9.39 -5.47 -0.87
C LEU A 99 9.42 -6.77 -1.70
N THR A 100 10.07 -6.75 -2.86
CA THR A 100 10.35 -7.92 -3.71
C THR A 100 11.13 -9.05 -3.03
N ARG A 101 11.84 -8.74 -1.93
CA ARG A 101 12.68 -9.66 -1.16
C ARG A 101 12.01 -10.15 0.11
N VAL A 102 10.80 -9.68 0.43
CA VAL A 102 10.10 -10.12 1.63
C VAL A 102 9.77 -11.60 1.52
N ARG A 103 9.82 -12.31 2.64
CA ARG A 103 9.50 -13.74 2.71
C ARG A 103 8.24 -13.96 3.52
N ILE A 104 7.50 -15.01 3.18
CA ILE A 104 6.43 -15.53 4.05
C ILE A 104 7.01 -15.78 5.45
N GLY A 105 6.26 -15.41 6.48
CA GLY A 105 6.70 -15.44 7.87
C GLY A 105 7.43 -14.17 8.35
N SER A 106 7.76 -13.21 7.47
CA SER A 106 8.38 -11.95 7.90
C SER A 106 7.43 -11.13 8.76
N GLU A 107 7.95 -10.56 9.85
CA GLU A 107 7.22 -9.61 10.69
C GLU A 107 7.11 -8.25 10.00
N VAL A 108 5.91 -7.68 10.02
CA VAL A 108 5.63 -6.30 9.63
C VAL A 108 5.10 -5.57 10.86
N VAL A 109 5.72 -4.45 11.21
CA VAL A 109 5.29 -3.61 12.34
C VAL A 109 4.73 -2.30 11.79
N VAL A 110 3.49 -2.00 12.15
CA VAL A 110 2.84 -0.72 11.85
C VAL A 110 2.71 0.06 13.15
N GLN A 111 3.47 1.15 13.27
CA GLN A 111 3.28 2.11 14.34
C GLN A 111 2.07 2.97 14.00
N THR A 112 1.13 3.05 14.94
CA THR A 112 -0.09 3.85 14.79
C THR A 112 -0.18 4.92 15.88
N SER A 113 -1.17 5.81 15.77
CA SER A 113 -1.51 6.77 16.83
C SER A 113 -1.94 6.11 18.15
N ALA A 114 -2.36 4.85 18.15
CA ALA A 114 -2.82 4.13 19.35
C ALA A 114 -1.82 3.07 19.86
N GLY A 115 -0.67 2.91 19.18
CA GLY A 115 0.34 1.91 19.52
C GLY A 115 0.80 1.07 18.32
N ALA A 116 1.70 0.14 18.56
CA ALA A 116 2.24 -0.73 17.52
C ALA A 116 1.32 -1.92 17.26
N VAL A 117 1.00 -2.18 15.99
CA VAL A 117 0.32 -3.40 15.54
C VAL A 117 1.32 -4.26 14.77
N ARG A 118 1.37 -5.55 15.08
CA ARG A 118 2.30 -6.51 14.48
C ARG A 118 1.54 -7.48 13.58
N TYR A 119 2.13 -7.76 12.42
CA TYR A 119 1.59 -8.67 11.42
C TYR A 119 2.64 -9.68 11.00
N ARG A 120 2.19 -10.86 10.58
CA ARG A 120 3.00 -11.91 9.97
C ARG A 120 2.64 -12.01 8.50
N THR A 121 3.64 -11.90 7.63
CA THR A 121 3.45 -12.09 6.18
C THR A 121 2.99 -13.51 5.89
N THR A 122 1.91 -13.67 5.14
CA THR A 122 1.33 -14.96 4.75
C THR A 122 1.41 -15.20 3.25
N SER A 123 1.52 -14.15 2.43
CA SER A 123 1.63 -14.28 0.98
C SER A 123 2.46 -13.15 0.37
N VAL A 124 3.16 -13.45 -0.72
CA VAL A 124 3.94 -12.49 -1.51
C VAL A 124 3.70 -12.81 -2.99
N ASN A 125 2.91 -11.98 -3.66
CA ASN A 125 2.51 -12.22 -5.05
C ASN A 125 3.08 -11.14 -5.97
N ARG A 126 3.49 -11.57 -7.17
CA ARG A 126 3.86 -10.68 -8.28
C ARG A 126 2.79 -10.80 -9.34
N ILE A 127 1.95 -9.78 -9.44
CA ILE A 127 0.73 -9.82 -10.25
C ILE A 127 0.88 -8.81 -11.37
N ARG A 128 0.61 -9.21 -12.62
CA ARG A 128 0.52 -8.24 -13.72
C ARG A 128 -0.57 -7.22 -13.40
N LYS A 129 -0.37 -5.96 -13.78
CA LYS A 129 -1.33 -4.89 -13.44
C LYS A 129 -2.79 -5.21 -13.79
N SER A 130 -3.02 -5.88 -14.92
CA SER A 130 -4.36 -6.30 -15.37
C SER A 130 -5.02 -7.41 -14.54
N GLY A 131 -4.25 -8.16 -13.75
CA GLY A 131 -4.74 -9.29 -12.95
C GLY A 131 -4.93 -8.98 -11.47
N LEU A 132 -4.81 -7.72 -11.06
CA LEU A 132 -4.96 -7.34 -9.65
C LEU A 132 -6.43 -7.40 -9.25
N ASP A 133 -6.78 -8.34 -8.37
CA ASP A 133 -8.10 -8.41 -7.75
C ASP A 133 -8.25 -7.28 -6.71
N THR A 134 -8.80 -6.16 -7.18
CA THR A 134 -9.02 -4.95 -6.38
C THR A 134 -10.09 -5.13 -5.33
N ALA A 135 -11.11 -5.95 -5.62
CA ALA A 135 -12.19 -6.21 -4.67
C ALA A 135 -11.66 -6.90 -3.42
N ASN A 136 -10.78 -7.90 -3.59
CA ASN A 136 -10.13 -8.56 -2.47
C ASN A 136 -9.10 -7.66 -1.78
N LEU A 137 -8.31 -6.89 -2.55
CA LEU A 137 -7.27 -6.00 -2.02
C LEU A 137 -7.83 -4.92 -1.10
N PHE A 138 -9.00 -4.36 -1.44
CA PHE A 138 -9.65 -3.28 -0.71
C PHE A 138 -10.89 -3.75 0.08
N SER A 139 -11.04 -5.06 0.32
CA SER A 139 -12.24 -5.59 1.01
C SER A 139 -12.39 -4.98 2.40
N SER A 140 -13.56 -4.40 2.68
CA SER A 140 -13.93 -3.91 4.02
C SER A 140 -14.45 -5.02 4.94
N THR A 141 -14.61 -6.24 4.42
CA THR A 141 -15.15 -7.39 5.17
C THR A 141 -14.14 -8.53 5.23
N GLY A 142 -14.43 -9.49 6.12
CA GLY A 142 -13.58 -10.66 6.35
C GLY A 142 -12.50 -10.42 7.40
N PRO A 143 -11.55 -11.36 7.55
CA PRO A 143 -10.51 -11.27 8.56
C PRO A 143 -9.59 -10.06 8.32
N GLU A 144 -9.07 -9.51 9.41
CA GLU A 144 -8.09 -8.42 9.36
C GLU A 144 -6.86 -8.83 8.54
N ARG A 145 -6.54 -8.01 7.53
CA ARG A 145 -5.37 -8.18 6.67
C ARG A 145 -4.66 -6.87 6.43
N LEU A 146 -3.34 -6.93 6.40
CA LEU A 146 -2.48 -5.85 5.92
C LEU A 146 -1.98 -6.19 4.51
N HIS A 147 -2.23 -5.28 3.57
CA HIS A 147 -1.73 -5.35 2.22
C HIS A 147 -0.64 -4.28 2.03
N LEU A 148 0.57 -4.71 1.67
CA LEU A 148 1.64 -3.81 1.23
C LEU A 148 1.77 -3.95 -0.28
N VAL A 149 1.66 -2.83 -0.99
CA VAL A 149 1.65 -2.79 -2.46
C VAL A 149 2.74 -1.87 -2.99
N THR A 150 3.49 -2.34 -3.98
CA THR A 150 4.38 -1.45 -4.76
C THR A 150 4.42 -1.89 -6.21
N CYS A 151 4.85 -0.96 -7.07
CA CYS A 151 5.17 -1.26 -8.47
C CYS A 151 6.37 -2.23 -8.54
N GLY A 152 6.35 -3.18 -9.46
CA GLY A 152 7.46 -4.12 -9.69
C GLY A 152 7.43 -4.73 -11.09
N GLY A 153 8.34 -5.64 -11.38
CA GLY A 153 8.48 -6.21 -12.73
C GLY A 153 9.40 -5.37 -13.62
N ARG A 154 9.22 -5.47 -14.94
CA ARG A 154 10.05 -4.74 -15.91
C ARG A 154 9.47 -3.34 -16.09
N PHE A 155 10.35 -2.34 -16.10
CA PHE A 155 9.96 -1.00 -16.52
C PHE A 155 9.69 -1.01 -18.03
N ASP A 156 8.49 -0.62 -18.41
CA ASP A 156 8.10 -0.37 -19.78
C ASP A 156 8.36 1.11 -20.10
N PRO A 157 9.38 1.42 -20.92
CA PRO A 157 9.71 2.79 -21.30
C PRO A 157 8.65 3.43 -22.22
N SER A 158 7.80 2.64 -22.88
CA SER A 158 6.74 3.17 -23.74
C SER A 158 5.58 3.75 -22.93
N THR A 159 5.28 3.16 -21.77
CA THR A 159 4.24 3.64 -20.85
C THR A 159 4.79 4.41 -19.65
N GLY A 160 6.11 4.40 -19.43
CA GLY A 160 6.75 4.98 -18.26
C GLY A 160 6.42 4.25 -16.95
N HIS A 161 6.08 2.95 -17.03
CA HIS A 161 5.52 2.22 -15.90
C HIS A 161 6.06 0.80 -15.78
N TYR A 162 6.13 0.32 -14.56
CA TYR A 162 6.35 -1.09 -14.25
C TYR A 162 5.14 -1.95 -14.64
N ASP A 163 5.36 -3.16 -15.16
CA ASP A 163 4.29 -4.04 -15.68
C ASP A 163 3.60 -4.93 -14.62
N GLN A 164 4.13 -4.97 -13.39
CA GLN A 164 3.62 -5.77 -12.29
C GLN A 164 3.41 -4.93 -11.02
N ASN A 165 2.62 -5.49 -10.11
CA ASN A 165 2.54 -5.08 -8.73
C ASN A 165 3.10 -6.21 -7.86
N VAL A 166 3.86 -5.83 -6.83
CA VAL A 166 4.20 -6.74 -5.72
C VAL A 166 3.18 -6.50 -4.63
N VAL A 167 2.46 -7.55 -4.27
CA VAL A 167 1.43 -7.53 -3.21
C VAL A 167 1.86 -8.48 -2.11
N VAL A 168 2.17 -7.92 -0.95
CA VAL A 168 2.42 -8.68 0.27
C VAL A 168 1.15 -8.65 1.10
N VAL A 169 0.70 -9.82 1.53
CA VAL A 169 -0.43 -9.97 2.45
C VAL A 169 0.11 -10.44 3.79
N ALA A 170 -0.32 -9.80 4.87
CA ALA A 170 0.04 -10.17 6.22
C ALA A 170 -1.20 -10.21 7.13
N GLN A 171 -1.18 -11.10 8.12
CA GLN A 171 -2.26 -11.25 9.11
C GLN A 171 -1.78 -10.78 10.48
N ARG A 172 -2.70 -10.25 11.28
CA ARG A 172 -2.39 -9.75 12.62
C ARG A 172 -1.81 -10.88 13.49
N ILE A 173 -0.75 -10.58 14.22
CA ILE A 173 -0.23 -11.48 15.26
C ILE A 173 -1.07 -11.22 16.51
N SER A 174 -1.91 -12.18 16.88
CA SER A 174 -2.61 -12.15 18.17
C SER A 174 -1.57 -12.27 19.28
N THR A 175 -1.56 -11.31 20.21
CA THR A 175 -0.94 -11.52 21.52
C THR A 175 -1.94 -12.28 22.38
N SER A 176 -1.64 -13.54 22.69
CA SER A 176 -2.36 -14.31 23.70
C SER A 176 -2.14 -13.75 25.09
#